data_AF-A0A8T6NPT8-F1
#
_entry.id   AF-A0A8T6NPT8-F1
#
_cell.length_a   1.000
_cell.length_b   1.000
_cell.length_c   1.000
_cell.angle_alpha   90.00
_cell.angle_beta   90.00
_cell.angle_gamma   90.00
#
_symmetry.space_group_name_H-M   'P 1'
#
loop_
_entity.id
_entity.type
_entity.pdbx_description
1 polymer ?
#
loop_
_entity_poly.entity_id
_entity_poly.type
_entity_poly.pdbx_seq_one_letter_code
_entity_poly.pdbx_strand_id
1 'polypeptide(L)'
;MMRERTAVLLRTLCLGAYVTRGLFEQALATRTDKQETGWARVRVVLLERWLAEQGLEEFLSEEEAADMALPHWDSAVINRASWRVEALGPLAWAIHLVDGIPAADALYESASLVDRLPLQAADIEAFLREGRLRSADDLLWARDIAELWHWRARIEAAHRRDLLSEAEATRRVRKIARGAFEHGAIPEPVADDFPAFGGPFRALTDEQLPRVHSAAYQRHYALNWICGYGTGWDSTPTDTV
;
A
#
# COMPACT_ATOMS: atom_id res chain seq x y z
N MET A 1 2.11 8.58 18.50
CA MET A 1 1.28 7.66 19.31
C MET A 1 0.62 6.71 18.32
N MET A 2 0.78 5.40 18.47
CA MET A 2 0.29 4.41 17.51
C MET A 2 -1.24 4.37 17.43
N ARG A 3 -1.80 4.01 16.27
CA ARG A 3 -3.25 3.82 16.09
C ARG A 3 -3.74 2.63 16.90
N GLU A 4 -4.97 2.77 17.39
CA GLU A 4 -5.63 1.69 18.11
C GLU A 4 -5.93 0.50 17.18
N ARG A 5 -5.89 -0.71 17.75
CA ARG A 5 -6.16 -1.97 17.06
C ARG A 5 -7.43 -1.93 16.20
N THR A 6 -8.54 -1.48 16.78
CA THR A 6 -9.84 -1.43 16.10
C THR A 6 -9.80 -0.49 14.90
N ALA A 7 -9.12 0.66 15.00
CA ALA A 7 -8.97 1.57 13.88
C ALA A 7 -8.18 0.93 12.73
N VAL A 8 -7.10 0.19 13.01
CA VAL A 8 -6.33 -0.53 11.99
C VAL A 8 -7.17 -1.61 11.30
N LEU A 9 -7.95 -2.38 12.06
CA LEU A 9 -8.85 -3.41 11.53
C LEU A 9 -9.92 -2.81 10.59
N LEU A 10 -10.61 -1.76 11.03
CA LEU A 10 -11.62 -1.06 10.23
C LEU A 10 -11.01 -0.45 8.96
N ARG A 11 -9.87 0.23 9.08
CA ARG A 11 -9.14 0.79 7.94
C ARG A 11 -8.73 -0.28 6.94
N THR A 12 -8.36 -1.47 7.41
CA THR A 12 -8.04 -2.62 6.53
C THR A 12 -9.28 -3.08 5.76
N LEU A 13 -10.45 -3.16 6.40
CA LEU A 13 -11.71 -3.52 5.74
C LEU A 13 -12.12 -2.47 4.70
N CYS A 14 -12.09 -1.19 5.06
CA CYS A 14 -12.44 -0.09 4.16
C CYS A 14 -11.51 -0.02 2.94
N LEU A 15 -10.19 -0.13 3.16
CA LEU A 15 -9.23 -0.10 2.04
C LEU A 15 -9.35 -1.37 1.18
N GLY A 16 -9.61 -2.51 1.81
CA GLY A 16 -9.91 -3.77 1.13
C GLY A 16 -11.14 -3.67 0.23
N ALA A 17 -12.22 -3.05 0.71
CA ALA A 17 -13.41 -2.79 -0.09
C ALA A 17 -13.11 -1.84 -1.25
N TYR A 18 -12.37 -0.74 -1.00
CA TYR A 18 -11.98 0.21 -2.05
C TYR A 18 -11.13 -0.46 -3.17
N VAL A 19 -10.12 -1.25 -2.79
CA VAL A 19 -9.31 -2.03 -3.75
C VAL A 19 -10.18 -3.05 -4.50
N THR A 20 -11.10 -3.72 -3.80
CA THR A 20 -12.03 -4.69 -4.39
C THR A 20 -12.96 -4.05 -5.42
N ARG A 21 -13.50 -2.87 -5.12
CA ARG A 21 -14.30 -2.08 -6.07
C ARG A 21 -13.49 -1.74 -7.32
N GLY A 22 -12.22 -1.35 -7.14
CA GLY A 22 -11.29 -1.08 -8.24
C GLY A 22 -11.07 -2.28 -9.17
N LEU A 23 -10.96 -3.49 -8.61
CA LEU A 23 -10.86 -4.72 -9.41
C LEU A 23 -12.12 -4.96 -10.26
N PHE A 24 -13.30 -4.68 -9.72
CA PHE A 24 -14.56 -4.83 -10.48
C PHE A 24 -14.67 -3.79 -11.58
N GLU A 25 -14.30 -2.54 -11.29
CA GLU A 25 -14.30 -1.47 -12.29
C GLU A 25 -13.28 -1.71 -13.40
N GLN A 26 -12.10 -2.21 -13.06
CA GLN A 26 -11.12 -2.64 -14.06
C GLN A 26 -11.66 -3.76 -14.95
N ALA A 27 -12.36 -4.75 -14.37
CA ALA A 27 -13.01 -5.81 -15.13
C ALA A 27 -14.11 -5.26 -16.05
N LEU A 28 -14.90 -4.28 -15.60
CA LEU A 28 -15.92 -3.62 -16.41
C LEU A 28 -15.33 -2.81 -17.57
N ALA A 29 -14.19 -2.15 -17.35
CA ALA A 29 -13.53 -1.31 -18.34
C ALA A 29 -12.80 -2.12 -19.43
N THR A 30 -12.33 -3.33 -19.11
CA THR A 30 -11.44 -4.10 -19.99
C THR A 30 -12.10 -5.30 -20.67
N ARG A 31 -13.20 -5.83 -20.12
CA ARG A 31 -13.85 -7.03 -20.64
C ARG A 31 -14.98 -6.70 -21.60
N THR A 32 -15.06 -7.44 -22.69
CA THR A 32 -16.14 -7.34 -23.69
C THR A 32 -17.23 -8.38 -23.49
N ASP A 33 -16.99 -9.39 -22.65
CA ASP A 33 -17.95 -10.45 -22.37
C ASP A 33 -19.13 -9.93 -21.53
N LYS A 34 -20.36 -10.12 -22.04
CA LYS A 34 -21.59 -9.60 -21.41
C LYS A 34 -21.90 -10.27 -20.07
N GLN A 35 -21.54 -11.54 -19.90
CA GLN A 35 -21.80 -12.27 -18.67
C GLN A 35 -20.83 -11.83 -17.58
N GLU A 36 -19.53 -11.72 -17.88
CA GLU A 36 -18.52 -11.26 -16.94
C GLU A 36 -18.74 -9.81 -16.49
N THR A 37 -19.11 -8.93 -17.42
CA THR A 37 -19.46 -7.54 -17.09
C THR A 37 -20.75 -7.45 -16.28
N GLY A 38 -21.75 -8.30 -16.55
CA GLY A 38 -22.94 -8.42 -15.72
C GLY A 38 -22.61 -8.84 -14.28
N TRP A 39 -21.75 -9.85 -14.11
CA TRP A 39 -21.29 -10.30 -12.79
C TRP A 39 -20.52 -9.23 -12.02
N ALA A 40 -19.63 -8.49 -12.69
CA ALA A 40 -18.91 -7.40 -12.05
C ALA A 40 -19.87 -6.32 -11.52
N ARG A 41 -20.90 -5.93 -12.29
CA ARG A 41 -21.95 -4.98 -11.83
C ARG A 41 -22.71 -5.50 -10.61
N VAL A 42 -23.03 -6.79 -10.56
CA VAL A 42 -23.70 -7.37 -9.38
C VAL A 42 -22.79 -7.33 -8.16
N ARG A 43 -21.50 -7.69 -8.32
CA ARG A 43 -20.53 -7.68 -7.21
C ARG A 43 -20.30 -6.29 -6.63
N VAL A 44 -20.35 -5.27 -7.46
CA VAL A 44 -20.33 -3.86 -7.06
C VAL A 44 -21.46 -3.55 -6.09
N VAL A 45 -22.70 -3.84 -6.50
CA VAL A 45 -23.90 -3.57 -5.69
C VAL A 45 -23.85 -4.35 -4.37
N LEU A 46 -23.38 -5.60 -4.40
CA LEU A 46 -23.23 -6.42 -3.20
C LEU A 46 -22.18 -5.87 -2.23
N LEU A 47 -21.06 -5.36 -2.75
CA LEU A 47 -20.02 -4.75 -1.93
C LEU A 47 -20.49 -3.45 -1.27
N GLU A 48 -21.16 -2.57 -2.04
CA GLU A 48 -21.72 -1.31 -1.53
C GLU A 48 -22.79 -1.58 -0.47
N ARG A 49 -23.69 -2.54 -0.75
CA ARG A 49 -24.67 -2.99 0.24
C ARG A 49 -24.02 -3.52 1.50
N TRP A 50 -22.97 -4.33 1.37
CA TRP A 50 -22.26 -4.87 2.53
C TRP A 50 -21.59 -3.77 3.36
N LEU A 51 -20.95 -2.77 2.73
CA LEU A 51 -20.39 -1.61 3.44
C LEU A 51 -21.45 -0.89 4.27
N ALA A 52 -22.61 -0.63 3.68
CA ALA A 52 -23.73 0.03 4.36
C ALA A 52 -24.31 -0.83 5.51
N GLU A 53 -24.54 -2.12 5.27
CA GLU A 53 -25.09 -3.05 6.28
C GLU A 53 -24.16 -3.23 7.49
N GLN A 54 -22.85 -3.16 7.27
CA GLN A 54 -21.84 -3.26 8.33
C GLN A 54 -21.46 -1.89 8.94
N GLY A 55 -22.06 -0.79 8.47
CA GLY A 55 -21.73 0.57 8.96
C GLY A 55 -20.29 1.00 8.66
N LEU A 56 -19.66 0.47 7.63
CA LEU A 56 -18.25 0.76 7.32
C LEU A 56 -18.04 2.06 6.54
N GLU A 57 -19.12 2.65 6.01
CA GLU A 57 -19.08 3.89 5.23
C GLU A 57 -18.52 5.07 6.03
N GLU A 58 -18.77 5.12 7.34
CA GLU A 58 -18.26 6.19 8.23
C GLU A 58 -16.75 6.12 8.46
N PHE A 59 -16.11 4.99 8.14
CA PHE A 59 -14.67 4.75 8.32
C PHE A 59 -13.86 4.85 7.02
N LEU A 60 -14.53 5.08 5.88
CA LEU A 60 -13.87 5.46 4.63
C LEU A 60 -13.12 6.78 4.81
N SER A 61 -12.01 6.94 4.10
CA SER A 61 -11.37 8.25 4.02
C SER A 61 -12.23 9.21 3.17
N GLU A 62 -11.94 10.51 3.19
CA GLU A 62 -12.71 11.50 2.42
C GLU A 62 -12.58 11.23 0.93
N GLU A 63 -11.37 10.95 0.46
CA GLU A 63 -11.11 10.58 -0.94
C GLU A 63 -11.83 9.29 -1.34
N GLU A 64 -11.79 8.27 -0.48
CA GLU A 64 -12.42 6.98 -0.77
C GLU A 64 -13.93 7.09 -0.77
N ALA A 65 -14.54 7.83 0.16
CA ALA A 65 -15.97 8.06 0.19
C ALA A 65 -16.43 8.81 -1.07
N ALA A 66 -15.65 9.81 -1.52
CA ALA A 66 -15.93 10.54 -2.77
C ALA A 66 -15.90 9.61 -3.99
N ASP A 67 -14.91 8.72 -4.07
CA ASP A 67 -14.81 7.73 -5.15
C ASP A 67 -15.93 6.68 -5.09
N MET A 68 -16.22 6.16 -3.90
CA MET A 68 -17.26 5.13 -3.70
C MET A 68 -18.67 5.66 -3.99
N ALA A 69 -18.88 6.98 -3.93
CA ALA A 69 -20.13 7.62 -4.33
C ALA A 69 -20.30 7.73 -5.86
N LEU A 70 -19.25 7.51 -6.65
CA LEU A 70 -19.33 7.54 -8.10
C LEU A 70 -20.06 6.30 -8.64
N PRO A 71 -21.00 6.45 -9.59
CA PRO A 71 -21.68 5.30 -10.18
C PRO A 71 -20.74 4.40 -11.00
N HIS A 72 -19.70 5.01 -11.60
CA HIS A 72 -18.67 4.34 -12.39
C HIS A 72 -17.34 5.03 -12.16
N TRP A 73 -16.26 4.24 -12.14
CA TRP A 73 -14.90 4.77 -11.99
C TRP A 73 -14.23 4.95 -13.34
N ASP A 74 -13.59 6.10 -13.51
CA ASP A 74 -12.72 6.33 -14.67
C ASP A 74 -11.34 5.68 -14.48
N SER A 75 -10.51 5.76 -15.52
CA SER A 75 -9.16 5.19 -15.51
C SER A 75 -8.27 5.75 -14.39
N ALA A 76 -8.47 7.00 -13.98
CA ALA A 76 -7.66 7.64 -12.95
C ALA A 76 -8.03 7.12 -11.56
N VAL A 77 -9.32 6.97 -11.27
CA VAL A 77 -9.83 6.37 -10.03
C VAL A 77 -9.42 4.89 -9.96
N ILE A 78 -9.59 4.12 -11.04
CA ILE A 78 -9.18 2.71 -11.11
C ILE A 78 -7.68 2.57 -10.84
N ASN A 79 -6.85 3.42 -11.46
CA ASN A 79 -5.41 3.40 -11.26
C ASN A 79 -5.01 3.80 -9.82
N ARG A 80 -5.70 4.78 -9.21
CA ARG A 80 -5.46 5.11 -7.79
C ARG A 80 -5.80 3.93 -6.88
N ALA A 81 -6.95 3.29 -7.09
CA ALA A 81 -7.37 2.12 -6.32
C ALA A 81 -6.44 0.92 -6.50
N SER A 82 -5.92 0.68 -7.71
CA SER A 82 -5.00 -0.42 -7.95
C SER A 82 -3.70 -0.27 -7.14
N TRP A 83 -3.16 0.96 -7.02
CA TRP A 83 -1.97 1.21 -6.19
C TRP A 83 -2.24 1.13 -4.68
N ARG A 84 -3.48 1.35 -4.22
CA ARG A 84 -3.82 1.21 -2.79
C ARG A 84 -3.64 -0.21 -2.26
N VAL A 85 -3.50 -1.23 -3.12
CA VAL A 85 -3.11 -2.58 -2.70
C VAL A 85 -1.78 -2.59 -1.93
N GLU A 86 -0.84 -1.72 -2.31
CA GLU A 86 0.47 -1.59 -1.67
C GLU A 86 0.40 -0.94 -0.28
N ALA A 87 -0.69 -0.21 0.00
CA ALA A 87 -1.01 0.30 1.33
C ALA A 87 -1.83 -0.72 2.15
N LEU A 88 -2.68 -1.51 1.48
CA LEU A 88 -3.46 -2.59 2.11
C LEU A 88 -2.55 -3.70 2.64
N GLY A 89 -1.47 -4.01 1.93
CA GLY A 89 -0.51 -5.04 2.33
C GLY A 89 0.05 -4.87 3.74
N PRO A 90 0.68 -3.72 4.07
CA PRO A 90 1.15 -3.46 5.42
C PRO A 90 0.05 -3.42 6.49
N LEU A 91 -1.16 -2.94 6.15
CA LEU A 91 -2.31 -3.03 7.06
C LEU A 91 -2.67 -4.49 7.37
N ALA A 92 -2.79 -5.33 6.35
CA ALA A 92 -3.05 -6.77 6.48
C ALA A 92 -1.91 -7.49 7.24
N TRP A 93 -0.66 -7.12 6.99
CA TRP A 93 0.49 -7.65 7.71
C TRP A 93 0.46 -7.27 9.18
N ALA A 94 0.16 -6.00 9.49
CA ALA A 94 0.08 -5.48 10.85
C ALA A 94 -0.96 -6.22 11.70
N ILE A 95 -2.00 -6.78 11.07
CA ILE A 95 -3.05 -7.56 11.74
C ILE A 95 -2.91 -9.09 11.58
N HIS A 96 -1.75 -9.57 11.14
CA HIS A 96 -1.44 -10.99 10.95
C HIS A 96 -2.25 -11.74 9.88
N LEU A 97 -2.86 -11.05 8.91
CA LEU A 97 -3.50 -11.72 7.75
C LEU A 97 -2.48 -12.20 6.71
N VAL A 98 -1.30 -11.58 6.67
CA VAL A 98 -0.17 -12.02 5.86
C VAL A 98 1.10 -12.09 6.72
N ASP A 99 1.99 -13.01 6.37
CA ASP A 99 3.16 -13.33 7.19
C ASP A 99 4.26 -12.28 7.10
N GLY A 100 4.40 -11.64 5.94
CA GLY A 100 5.45 -10.67 5.67
C GLY A 100 5.06 -9.63 4.62
N ILE A 101 5.85 -8.56 4.58
CA ILE A 101 5.82 -7.55 3.52
C ILE A 101 6.78 -8.01 2.42
N PRO A 102 6.38 -8.05 1.13
CA PRO A 102 7.25 -8.40 0.02
C PRO A 102 8.48 -7.49 -0.06
N ALA A 103 9.51 -7.96 -0.76
CA ALA A 103 10.67 -7.13 -1.12
C ALA A 103 10.23 -5.88 -1.90
N ALA A 104 11.10 -4.86 -1.96
CA ALA A 104 10.78 -3.57 -2.58
C ALA A 104 10.50 -3.65 -4.09
N ASP A 105 11.02 -4.68 -4.76
CA ASP A 105 10.87 -4.99 -6.18
C ASP A 105 9.75 -6.01 -6.48
N ALA A 106 9.04 -6.48 -5.45
CA ALA A 106 7.88 -7.36 -5.57
C ALA A 106 6.61 -6.60 -5.19
N LEU A 107 5.53 -6.77 -5.97
CA LEU A 107 4.23 -6.15 -5.69
C LEU A 107 3.29 -7.15 -5.00
N TYR A 108 2.33 -6.63 -4.23
CA TYR A 108 1.20 -7.43 -3.77
C TYR A 108 0.29 -7.78 -4.96
N GLU A 109 -0.29 -8.98 -4.90
CA GLU A 109 -1.32 -9.41 -5.84
C GLU A 109 -2.69 -9.10 -5.23
N SER A 110 -3.46 -8.22 -5.89
CA SER A 110 -4.68 -7.65 -5.32
C SER A 110 -5.73 -8.70 -4.99
N ALA A 111 -5.98 -9.67 -5.87
CA ALA A 111 -7.02 -10.68 -5.64
C ALA A 111 -6.69 -11.55 -4.41
N SER A 112 -5.46 -12.05 -4.34
CA SER A 112 -4.93 -12.83 -3.22
C SER A 112 -5.01 -12.09 -1.88
N LEU A 113 -4.80 -10.77 -1.88
CA LEU A 113 -4.85 -9.98 -0.66
C LEU A 113 -6.28 -9.72 -0.19
N VAL A 114 -7.19 -9.35 -1.11
CA VAL A 114 -8.60 -9.09 -0.74
C VAL A 114 -9.36 -10.37 -0.38
N ASP A 115 -8.99 -11.52 -0.95
CA ASP A 115 -9.60 -12.82 -0.63
C ASP A 115 -9.32 -13.28 0.82
N ARG A 116 -8.33 -12.66 1.50
CA ARG A 116 -8.05 -12.92 2.93
C ARG A 116 -8.93 -12.11 3.87
N LEU A 117 -9.67 -11.12 3.36
CA LEU A 117 -10.51 -10.26 4.15
C LEU A 117 -11.95 -10.80 4.17
N PRO A 118 -12.70 -10.59 5.26
CA PRO A 118 -14.10 -11.00 5.37
C PRO A 118 -15.04 -10.03 4.59
N LEU A 119 -14.65 -9.62 3.39
CA LEU A 119 -15.47 -8.74 2.55
C LEU A 119 -16.71 -9.50 2.08
N GLN A 120 -17.87 -8.85 2.16
CA GLN A 120 -19.18 -9.48 1.89
C GLN A 120 -19.53 -10.64 2.85
N ALA A 121 -18.80 -10.81 3.96
CA ALA A 121 -19.19 -11.72 5.03
C ALA A 121 -20.35 -11.12 5.85
N ALA A 122 -21.22 -11.98 6.38
CA ALA A 122 -22.39 -11.52 7.14
C ALA A 122 -22.04 -10.86 8.49
N ASP A 123 -20.88 -11.18 9.06
CA ASP A 123 -20.48 -10.75 10.40
C ASP A 123 -18.99 -10.37 10.45
N ILE A 124 -18.70 -9.07 10.50
CA ILE A 124 -17.33 -8.57 10.71
C ILE A 124 -16.93 -8.51 12.20
N GLU A 125 -17.87 -8.70 13.14
CA GLU A 125 -17.59 -8.60 14.58
C GLU A 125 -16.58 -9.65 15.03
N ALA A 126 -16.65 -10.85 14.45
CA ALA A 126 -15.64 -11.88 14.70
C ALA A 126 -14.24 -11.39 14.33
N PHE A 127 -14.10 -10.74 13.18
CA PHE A 127 -12.84 -10.16 12.73
C PHE A 127 -12.35 -9.03 13.64
N LEU A 128 -13.25 -8.13 14.06
CA LEU A 128 -12.91 -7.02 14.97
C LEU A 128 -12.53 -7.50 16.37
N ARG A 129 -13.20 -8.53 16.88
CA ARG A 129 -12.95 -9.13 18.19
C ARG A 129 -11.63 -9.88 18.23
N GLU A 130 -11.38 -10.73 17.23
CA GLU A 130 -10.25 -11.67 17.20
C GLU A 130 -8.99 -11.08 16.57
N GLY A 131 -9.14 -10.02 15.77
CA GLY A 131 -8.03 -9.29 15.18
C GLY A 131 -7.04 -8.83 16.25
N ARG A 132 -5.75 -9.01 15.96
CA ARG A 132 -4.64 -8.60 16.83
C ARG A 132 -3.69 -7.74 16.04
N LEU A 133 -3.10 -6.75 16.70
CA LEU A 133 -2.07 -5.91 16.12
C LEU A 133 -0.69 -6.47 16.49
N ARG A 134 0.26 -6.43 15.54
CA ARG A 134 1.68 -6.68 15.81
C ARG A 134 2.23 -5.71 16.87
N SER A 135 3.38 -6.08 17.44
CA SER A 135 4.01 -5.27 18.47
C SER A 135 4.40 -3.88 17.95
N ALA A 136 4.50 -2.90 18.85
CA ALA A 136 4.92 -1.56 18.46
C ALA A 136 6.31 -1.55 17.83
N ASP A 137 7.23 -2.36 18.34
CA ASP A 137 8.60 -2.49 17.82
C ASP A 137 8.59 -3.04 16.39
N ASP A 138 7.80 -4.08 16.10
CA ASP A 138 7.67 -4.63 14.74
C ASP A 138 7.12 -3.58 13.77
N LEU A 139 6.11 -2.81 14.19
CA LEU A 139 5.45 -1.82 13.35
C LEU A 139 6.36 -0.62 13.07
N LEU A 140 7.09 -0.13 14.08
CA LEU A 140 8.07 0.93 13.93
C LEU A 140 9.24 0.48 13.04
N TRP A 141 9.72 -0.75 13.24
CA TRP A 141 10.78 -1.32 12.41
C TRP A 141 10.37 -1.45 10.93
N ALA A 142 9.16 -1.97 10.67
CA ALA A 142 8.64 -2.06 9.31
C ALA A 142 8.45 -0.67 8.69
N ARG A 143 8.00 0.32 9.47
CA ARG A 143 7.88 1.71 9.03
C ARG A 143 9.23 2.29 8.62
N ASP A 144 10.28 2.08 9.40
CA ASP A 144 11.62 2.59 9.10
C ASP A 144 12.21 1.96 7.84
N ILE A 145 11.99 0.66 7.65
CA ILE A 145 12.35 -0.02 6.39
C ILE A 145 11.59 0.61 5.21
N ALA A 146 10.27 0.80 5.32
CA ALA A 146 9.47 1.37 4.25
C ALA A 146 9.88 2.82 3.93
N GLU A 147 10.22 3.63 4.95
CA GLU A 147 10.78 4.96 4.75
C GLU A 147 12.10 4.90 4.00
N LEU A 148 13.03 4.02 4.37
CA LEU A 148 14.32 3.89 3.71
C LEU A 148 14.19 3.60 2.20
N TRP A 149 13.28 2.69 1.84
CA TRP A 149 12.99 2.39 0.43
C TRP A 149 12.33 3.56 -0.30
N HIS A 150 11.38 4.26 0.36
CA HIS A 150 10.73 5.43 -0.23
C HIS A 150 11.76 6.57 -0.43
N TRP A 151 12.60 6.82 0.56
CA TRP A 151 13.71 7.76 0.49
C TRP A 151 14.66 7.43 -0.68
N ARG A 152 15.09 6.17 -0.81
CA ARG A 152 15.99 5.75 -1.89
C ARG A 152 15.37 6.00 -3.26
N ALA A 153 14.08 5.70 -3.43
CA ALA A 153 13.36 5.94 -4.66
C ALA A 153 13.25 7.44 -4.99
N ARG A 154 13.05 8.30 -3.98
CA ARG A 154 13.03 9.76 -4.14
C ARG A 154 14.40 10.32 -4.52
N ILE A 155 15.49 9.81 -3.96
CA ILE A 155 16.85 10.19 -4.35
C ILE A 155 17.11 9.87 -5.83
N GLU A 156 16.66 8.70 -6.29
CA GLU A 156 16.76 8.32 -7.71
C GLU A 156 15.97 9.28 -8.60
N ALA A 157 14.71 9.55 -8.23
CA ALA A 157 13.84 10.42 -8.99
C ALA A 157 14.37 11.86 -9.04
N ALA A 158 14.94 12.36 -7.95
CA ALA A 158 15.59 13.67 -7.92
C ALA A 158 16.82 13.70 -8.83
N HIS A 159 17.65 12.64 -8.82
CA HIS A 159 18.79 12.54 -9.71
C HIS A 159 18.37 12.54 -11.19
N ARG A 160 17.41 11.69 -11.58
CA ARG A 160 16.91 11.62 -12.98
C ARG A 160 16.24 12.89 -13.49
N ARG A 161 15.84 13.77 -12.58
CA ARG A 161 15.25 15.09 -12.89
C ARG A 161 16.28 16.21 -12.84
N ASP A 162 17.57 15.88 -12.77
CA ASP A 162 18.70 16.81 -12.65
C ASP A 162 18.60 17.75 -11.42
N LEU A 163 17.86 17.33 -10.39
CA LEU A 163 17.72 18.07 -9.13
C LEU A 163 18.81 17.70 -8.10
N LEU A 164 19.53 16.61 -8.36
CA LEU A 164 20.62 16.11 -7.51
C LEU A 164 21.73 15.54 -8.40
N SER A 165 22.97 15.99 -8.19
CA SER A 165 24.10 15.50 -8.98
C SER A 165 24.40 14.02 -8.67
N GLU A 166 24.90 13.28 -9.66
CA GLU A 166 25.26 11.86 -9.53
C GLU A 166 26.23 11.61 -8.35
N ALA A 167 27.23 12.50 -8.19
CA ALA A 167 28.21 12.41 -7.12
C ALA A 167 27.56 12.57 -5.73
N GLU A 168 26.58 13.48 -5.60
CA GLU A 168 25.86 13.69 -4.35
C GLU A 168 24.87 12.57 -4.05
N ALA A 169 24.13 12.10 -5.06
CA ALA A 169 23.23 10.96 -4.94
C ALA A 169 23.99 9.71 -4.48
N THR A 170 25.08 9.36 -5.19
CA THR A 170 25.95 8.22 -4.83
C THR A 170 26.50 8.34 -3.42
N ARG A 171 26.98 9.52 -3.01
CA ARG A 171 27.52 9.74 -1.67
C ARG A 171 26.47 9.52 -0.58
N ARG A 172 25.25 10.04 -0.77
CA ARG A 172 24.14 9.89 0.20
C ARG A 172 23.72 8.41 0.29
N VAL A 173 23.49 7.78 -0.85
CA VAL A 173 23.05 6.38 -0.95
C VAL A 173 24.05 5.43 -0.31
N ARG A 174 25.35 5.51 -0.67
CA ARG A 174 26.39 4.63 -0.12
C ARG A 174 26.43 4.66 1.41
N LYS A 175 26.36 5.86 2.00
CA LYS A 175 26.42 6.03 3.46
C LYS A 175 25.23 5.33 4.14
N ILE A 176 24.02 5.50 3.60
CA ILE A 176 22.80 4.94 4.18
C ILE A 176 22.68 3.44 3.90
N ALA A 177 23.00 2.97 2.70
CA ALA A 177 22.91 1.56 2.32
C ALA A 177 23.76 0.67 3.23
N ARG A 178 25.00 1.09 3.53
CA ARG A 178 25.87 0.35 4.45
C ARG A 178 25.28 0.25 5.86
N GLY A 179 24.82 1.38 6.42
CA GLY A 179 24.21 1.40 7.74
C GLY A 179 22.92 0.56 7.79
N ALA A 180 22.07 0.66 6.78
CA ALA A 180 20.84 -0.12 6.69
C ALA A 180 21.12 -1.64 6.63
N PHE A 181 22.14 -2.07 5.89
CA PHE A 181 22.56 -3.47 5.86
C PHE A 181 23.11 -3.96 7.20
N GLU A 182 23.98 -3.17 7.85
CA GLU A 182 24.56 -3.51 9.16
C GLU A 182 23.48 -3.71 10.25
N HIS A 183 22.32 -3.04 10.10
CA HIS A 183 21.17 -3.19 11.00
C HIS A 183 20.10 -4.18 10.48
N GLY A 184 20.33 -4.86 9.36
CA GLY A 184 19.40 -5.85 8.78
C GLY A 184 18.13 -5.25 8.15
N ALA A 185 18.10 -3.94 7.87
CA ALA A 185 16.95 -3.27 7.26
C ALA A 185 16.83 -3.54 5.74
N ILE A 186 17.95 -3.85 5.09
CA ILE A 186 18.02 -4.21 3.67
C ILE A 186 18.93 -5.42 3.44
N PRO A 187 18.79 -6.15 2.33
CA PRO A 187 19.75 -7.17 1.92
C PRO A 187 21.13 -6.58 1.60
N GLU A 188 22.12 -7.44 1.35
CA GLU A 188 23.49 -7.01 1.03
C GLU A 188 23.51 -5.98 -0.12
N PRO A 189 24.16 -4.81 0.08
CA PRO A 189 24.21 -3.77 -0.95
C PRO A 189 24.92 -4.27 -2.21
N VAL A 190 24.33 -3.99 -3.37
CA VAL A 190 24.93 -4.28 -4.68
C VAL A 190 25.56 -2.99 -5.19
N ALA A 191 26.87 -3.00 -5.47
CA ALA A 191 27.63 -1.83 -5.91
C ALA A 191 27.37 -0.58 -5.02
N ASP A 192 27.47 -0.75 -3.70
CA ASP A 192 27.21 0.28 -2.68
C ASP A 192 25.79 0.89 -2.68
N ASP A 193 24.81 0.19 -3.26
CA ASP A 193 23.43 0.66 -3.40
C ASP A 193 22.44 -0.39 -2.87
N PHE A 194 21.18 0.03 -2.70
CA PHE A 194 20.06 -0.82 -2.36
C PHE A 194 19.87 -1.88 -3.45
N PRO A 195 19.69 -3.16 -3.09
CA PRO A 195 19.48 -4.22 -4.08
C PRO A 195 18.02 -4.26 -4.56
N ALA A 196 17.78 -4.18 -5.86
CA ALA A 196 16.46 -4.32 -6.47
C ALA A 196 16.58 -4.96 -7.85
N PHE A 197 15.66 -5.89 -8.18
CA PHE A 197 15.65 -6.68 -9.42
C PHE A 197 17.00 -7.36 -9.73
N GLY A 198 17.69 -7.84 -8.69
CA GLY A 198 18.99 -8.50 -8.80
C GLY A 198 20.17 -7.57 -9.13
N GLY A 199 19.97 -6.25 -9.13
CA GLY A 199 21.00 -5.26 -9.40
C GLY A 199 20.99 -4.09 -8.40
N PRO A 200 21.85 -3.09 -8.59
CA PRO A 200 21.82 -1.86 -7.79
C PRO A 200 20.61 -1.00 -8.18
N PHE A 201 19.98 -0.35 -7.22
CA PHE A 201 18.79 0.50 -7.45
C PHE A 201 19.02 1.59 -8.50
N ARG A 202 20.21 2.16 -8.60
CA ARG A 202 20.53 3.15 -9.65
C ARG A 202 20.38 2.62 -11.09
N ALA A 203 20.41 1.30 -11.27
CA ALA A 203 20.31 0.65 -12.58
C ALA A 203 18.86 0.29 -12.98
N LEU A 204 17.86 0.67 -12.18
CA LEU A 204 16.46 0.42 -12.53
C LEU A 204 16.08 1.09 -13.86
N THR A 205 15.30 0.40 -14.68
CA THR A 205 14.77 0.99 -15.92
C THR A 205 13.70 2.05 -15.62
N ASP A 206 13.31 2.82 -16.63
CA ASP A 206 12.19 3.77 -16.53
C ASP A 206 10.83 3.09 -16.31
N GLU A 207 10.74 1.78 -16.55
CA GLU A 207 9.56 0.97 -16.20
C GLU A 207 9.62 0.48 -14.75
N GLN A 208 10.81 0.10 -14.26
CA GLN A 208 10.99 -0.45 -12.92
C GLN A 208 10.91 0.63 -11.83
N LEU A 209 11.53 1.79 -12.05
CA LEU A 209 11.62 2.83 -11.03
C LEU A 209 10.24 3.32 -10.55
N PRO A 210 9.27 3.69 -11.42
CA PRO A 210 7.96 4.13 -10.97
C PRO A 210 7.22 3.06 -10.16
N ARG A 211 7.44 1.78 -10.46
CA ARG A 211 6.80 0.67 -9.74
C ARG A 211 7.31 0.56 -8.31
N VAL A 212 8.63 0.54 -8.13
CA VAL A 212 9.24 0.47 -6.79
C VAL A 212 8.95 1.74 -6.00
N HIS A 213 9.01 2.91 -6.66
CA HIS A 213 8.68 4.18 -6.02
C HIS A 213 7.25 4.20 -5.49
N SER A 214 6.26 3.83 -6.32
CA SER A 214 4.84 3.81 -5.91
C SER A 214 4.58 2.78 -4.81
N ALA A 215 5.17 1.59 -4.90
CA ALA A 215 5.03 0.57 -3.85
C ALA A 215 5.64 1.05 -2.52
N ALA A 216 6.86 1.57 -2.54
CA ALA A 216 7.53 2.08 -1.34
C ALA A 216 6.75 3.26 -0.71
N TYR A 217 6.25 4.18 -1.54
CA TYR A 217 5.39 5.28 -1.11
C TYR A 217 4.14 4.78 -0.37
N GLN A 218 3.36 3.89 -1.00
CA GLN A 218 2.11 3.38 -0.44
C GLN A 218 2.34 2.59 0.85
N ARG A 219 3.43 1.81 0.90
CA ARG A 219 3.81 1.05 2.10
C ARG A 219 4.21 1.96 3.25
N HIS A 220 5.06 2.95 2.98
CA HIS A 220 5.48 3.95 3.97
C HIS A 220 4.27 4.76 4.46
N TYR A 221 3.38 5.16 3.55
CA TYR A 221 2.14 5.86 3.89
C TYR A 221 1.27 5.07 4.88
N ALA A 222 0.99 3.79 4.58
CA ALA A 222 0.19 2.95 5.48
C ALA A 222 0.85 2.78 6.86
N LEU A 223 2.16 2.52 6.89
CA LEU A 223 2.91 2.30 8.13
C LEU A 223 3.05 3.58 8.96
N ASN A 224 3.19 4.75 8.33
CA ASN A 224 3.12 6.04 9.01
C ASN A 224 1.75 6.23 9.66
N TRP A 225 0.67 5.94 8.93
CA TRP A 225 -0.67 6.06 9.49
C TRP A 225 -0.84 5.14 10.70
N ILE A 226 -0.41 3.86 10.62
CA ILE A 226 -0.46 2.89 11.73
C ILE A 226 0.33 3.41 12.93
N CYS A 227 1.55 3.94 12.71
CA CYS A 227 2.39 4.51 13.77
C CYS A 227 1.87 5.87 14.30
N GLY A 228 0.76 6.36 13.74
CA GLY A 228 0.01 7.53 14.16
C GLY A 228 0.65 8.86 13.78
N TYR A 229 1.34 8.87 12.64
CA TYR A 229 1.67 10.10 11.94
C TYR A 229 0.41 10.61 11.21
N GLY A 230 0.20 11.94 11.23
CA GLY A 230 -0.98 12.58 10.65
C GLY A 230 -2.23 12.50 11.54
N THR A 231 -3.27 13.26 11.18
CA THR A 231 -4.54 13.30 11.94
C THR A 231 -5.55 12.27 11.44
N GLY A 232 -5.56 11.99 10.14
CA GLY A 232 -6.40 11.00 9.46
C GLY A 232 -5.63 10.26 8.37
N TRP A 233 -6.32 9.39 7.64
CA TRP A 233 -5.72 8.63 6.53
C TRP A 233 -5.17 9.58 5.47
N ASP A 234 -6.02 10.38 4.83
CA ASP A 234 -5.66 11.27 3.71
C ASP A 234 -4.62 12.35 4.07
N SER A 235 -4.46 12.68 5.36
CA SER A 235 -3.47 13.65 5.86
C SER A 235 -2.17 13.03 6.38
N THR A 236 -1.94 11.74 6.13
CA THR A 236 -0.72 11.05 6.59
C THR A 236 0.51 11.57 5.85
N PRO A 237 1.51 12.15 6.54
CA PRO A 237 2.70 12.68 5.90
C PRO A 237 3.61 11.55 5.43
N THR A 238 4.36 11.78 4.36
CA THR A 238 5.36 10.84 3.81
C THR A 238 6.66 11.54 3.42
N ASP A 239 6.87 12.76 3.93
CA ASP A 239 8.14 13.45 3.80
C ASP A 239 9.25 12.59 4.41
N THR A 240 10.29 12.35 3.60
CA THR A 240 11.48 11.60 4.00
C THR A 240 12.62 12.57 4.28
N VAL A 241 13.47 12.25 5.24
CA VAL A 241 14.67 13.04 5.61
C VAL A 241 15.74 13.14 4.53
#